data_AF-A0A930HSP8-F1
#
_entry.id   AF-A0A930HSP8-F1
#
_cell.length_a   1.000
_cell.length_b   1.000
_cell.length_c   1.000
_cell.angle_alpha   90.00
_cell.angle_beta   90.00
_cell.angle_gamma   90.00
#
_symmetry.space_group_name_H-M   'P 1'
#
loop_
_entity.id
_entity.type
_entity.pdbx_description
1 polymer ?
#
loop_
_entity_poly.entity_id
_entity_poly.type
_entity_poly.pdbx_seq_one_letter_code
_entity_poly.pdbx_strand_id
1 'polypeptide(L)'
;VLIAATSTSPIKVTVRLTSRRADAVTLQLNLTGEAASSLSLSSKTLTIPAGQLEGEVVITPSAKGVTTQQQAKLSVTSSASGLMVEGDLTITISPFPVWTPTAAQQALIDGYRAKGIDLSTILGYHTVEGTVDWAGFTDYDYGTDIRSKATWRISGATMLVELSDRATADQPVLKFSYNALGLNDIYKKLWDGYTVDNLLYFYAEGTSSLEVMKAINWTQSSAETFNVVLIMSV
;
A
#
# COMPACT_ATOMS: atom_id res chain seq x y z
N VAL A 1 -13.62 7.35 -5.22
CA VAL A 1 -12.56 6.32 -5.03
C VAL A 1 -12.58 5.86 -3.60
N LEU A 2 -12.58 4.54 -3.33
CA LEU A 2 -12.50 3.99 -1.98
C LEU A 2 -11.08 3.49 -1.74
N ILE A 3 -10.47 3.89 -0.62
CA ILE A 3 -9.10 3.56 -0.24
C ILE A 3 -9.13 3.01 1.19
N ALA A 4 -8.51 1.86 1.45
CA ALA A 4 -8.33 1.38 2.82
C ALA A 4 -7.24 2.20 3.53
N ALA A 5 -7.36 2.46 4.83
CA ALA A 5 -6.33 3.17 5.60
C ALA A 5 -4.94 2.49 5.57
N THR A 6 -4.91 1.19 5.28
CA THR A 6 -3.67 0.40 5.11
C THR A 6 -3.03 0.54 3.72
N SER A 7 -3.71 1.14 2.74
CA SER A 7 -3.22 1.24 1.37
C SER A 7 -2.15 2.33 1.26
N THR A 8 -1.05 2.00 0.59
CA THR A 8 0.03 2.91 0.21
C THR A 8 0.21 3.00 -1.31
N SER A 9 -0.56 2.20 -2.06
CA SER A 9 -0.43 2.10 -3.51
C SER A 9 -0.79 3.41 -4.19
N PRO A 10 0.06 3.94 -5.08
CA PRO A 10 -0.27 5.14 -5.85
C PRO A 10 -1.49 4.92 -6.74
N ILE A 11 -2.37 5.92 -6.81
CA ILE A 11 -3.60 5.90 -7.59
C ILE A 11 -3.44 6.90 -8.72
N LYS A 12 -3.52 6.40 -9.96
CA LYS A 12 -3.51 7.23 -11.16
C LYS A 12 -4.88 7.85 -11.38
N VAL A 13 -4.90 9.16 -11.56
CA VAL A 13 -6.10 9.93 -11.88
C VAL A 13 -5.88 10.61 -13.22
N THR A 14 -6.71 10.24 -14.20
CA THR A 14 -6.74 10.87 -15.51
C THR A 14 -7.70 12.05 -15.49
N VAL A 15 -7.18 13.22 -15.86
CA VAL A 15 -8.00 14.41 -16.13
C VAL A 15 -8.15 14.55 -17.63
N ARG A 16 -9.39 14.65 -18.11
CA ARG A 16 -9.71 14.66 -19.53
C ARG A 16 -10.41 15.95 -19.93
N LEU A 17 -9.95 16.55 -21.01
CA LEU A 17 -10.65 17.61 -21.72
C LEU A 17 -11.73 17.02 -22.61
N THR A 18 -12.87 17.69 -22.72
CA THR A 18 -13.97 17.30 -23.62
C THR A 18 -13.66 17.64 -25.09
N SER A 19 -12.69 18.51 -25.34
CA SER A 19 -12.24 18.90 -26.68
C SER A 19 -10.75 19.24 -26.71
N ARG A 20 -10.10 19.04 -27.88
CA ARG A 20 -8.69 19.38 -28.06
C ARG A 20 -8.53 20.90 -28.13
N ARG A 21 -7.44 21.40 -27.56
CA ARG A 21 -7.08 22.82 -27.58
C ARG A 21 -5.84 23.04 -28.42
N ALA A 22 -5.78 24.18 -29.12
CA ALA A 22 -4.61 24.55 -29.90
C ALA A 22 -3.42 24.93 -29.01
N ASP A 23 -3.70 25.45 -27.81
CA ASP A 23 -2.72 25.80 -26.80
C ASP A 23 -2.70 24.78 -25.66
N ALA A 24 -1.58 24.72 -24.94
CA ALA A 24 -1.50 23.91 -23.72
C ALA A 24 -2.44 24.46 -22.63
N VAL A 25 -3.05 23.56 -21.86
CA VAL A 25 -3.96 23.89 -20.77
C VAL A 25 -3.29 23.56 -19.45
N THR A 26 -3.09 24.57 -18.61
CA THR A 26 -2.63 24.38 -17.23
C THR A 26 -3.81 24.39 -16.27
N LEU A 27 -3.87 23.37 -15.44
CA LEU A 27 -4.90 23.14 -14.43
C LEU A 27 -4.26 23.18 -13.05
N GLN A 28 -4.94 23.78 -12.08
CA GLN A 28 -4.58 23.79 -10.67
C GLN A 28 -5.40 22.74 -9.95
N LEU A 29 -4.73 21.88 -9.20
CA LEU A 29 -5.30 20.76 -8.47
C LEU A 29 -5.30 21.09 -6.97
N ASN A 30 -6.46 20.98 -6.33
CA ASN A 30 -6.60 21.24 -4.91
C ASN A 30 -7.20 20.03 -4.21
N LEU A 31 -6.53 19.58 -3.15
CA LEU A 31 -7.05 18.54 -2.29
C LEU A 31 -7.58 19.16 -1.01
N THR A 32 -8.84 18.86 -0.68
CA THR A 32 -9.55 19.43 0.48
C THR A 32 -10.34 18.35 1.21
N GLY A 33 -10.79 18.65 2.43
CA GLY A 33 -11.54 17.72 3.28
C GLY A 33 -10.70 17.07 4.38
N GLU A 34 -11.34 16.30 5.23
CA GLU A 34 -10.76 15.69 6.43
C GLU A 34 -9.60 14.74 6.09
N ALA A 35 -9.74 13.97 5.02
CA ALA A 35 -8.72 13.01 4.58
C ALA A 35 -7.58 13.66 3.76
N ALA A 36 -7.59 14.98 3.53
CA ALA A 36 -6.61 15.62 2.64
C ALA A 36 -5.17 15.50 3.16
N SER A 37 -4.96 15.56 4.48
CA SER A 37 -3.64 15.35 5.09
C SER A 37 -3.11 13.92 4.97
N SER A 38 -4.00 12.97 4.66
CA SER A 38 -3.68 11.54 4.50
C SER A 38 -3.40 11.16 3.05
N LEU A 39 -3.26 12.13 2.17
CA LEU A 39 -3.11 11.95 0.73
C LEU A 39 -2.08 12.95 0.22
N SER A 40 -1.24 12.53 -0.71
CA SER A 40 -0.27 13.40 -1.38
C SER A 40 -0.48 13.38 -2.89
N LEU A 41 -0.34 14.55 -3.53
CA LEU A 41 -0.41 14.69 -4.98
C LEU A 41 1.01 14.72 -5.55
N SER A 42 1.25 14.03 -6.66
CA SER A 42 2.53 14.12 -7.39
C SER A 42 2.82 15.53 -7.90
N SER A 43 1.79 16.32 -8.18
CA SER A 43 1.89 17.74 -8.52
C SER A 43 0.60 18.48 -8.16
N LYS A 44 0.72 19.76 -7.82
CA LYS A 44 -0.43 20.66 -7.65
C LYS A 44 -0.88 21.30 -8.96
N THR A 45 -0.08 21.18 -10.01
CA THR A 45 -0.40 21.65 -11.35
C THR A 45 -0.37 20.49 -12.34
N LEU A 46 -1.32 20.50 -13.27
CA LEU A 46 -1.38 19.57 -14.38
C LEU A 46 -1.40 20.33 -15.70
N THR A 47 -0.43 20.07 -16.56
CA THR A 47 -0.37 20.67 -17.89
C THR A 47 -0.72 19.63 -18.93
N ILE A 48 -1.82 19.87 -19.66
CA ILE A 48 -2.21 19.07 -20.83
C ILE A 48 -1.63 19.78 -22.07
N PRO A 49 -0.70 19.16 -22.81
CA PRO A 49 -0.07 19.79 -23.97
C PRO A 49 -1.07 20.15 -25.06
N ALA A 50 -0.70 21.13 -25.89
CA ALA A 50 -1.43 21.49 -27.10
C ALA A 50 -1.76 20.25 -27.94
N GLY A 51 -3.00 20.17 -28.40
CA GLY A 51 -3.50 19.06 -29.20
C GLY A 51 -3.76 17.77 -28.41
N GLN A 52 -3.44 17.67 -27.11
CA GLN A 52 -3.76 16.48 -26.29
C GLN A 52 -5.12 16.63 -25.59
N LEU A 53 -5.67 15.51 -25.11
CA LEU A 53 -6.94 15.46 -24.39
C LEU A 53 -6.79 15.11 -22.91
N GLU A 54 -5.67 14.51 -22.53
CA GLU A 54 -5.54 13.87 -21.22
C GLU A 54 -4.24 14.29 -20.55
N GLY A 55 -4.31 14.40 -19.23
CA GLY A 55 -3.16 14.50 -18.34
C GLY A 55 -3.36 13.57 -17.15
N GLU A 56 -2.27 13.13 -16.53
CA GLU A 56 -2.28 12.24 -15.38
C GLU A 56 -1.72 12.95 -14.15
N VAL A 57 -2.39 12.78 -13.02
CA VAL A 57 -1.84 13.08 -11.69
C VAL A 57 -1.92 11.83 -10.83
N VAL A 58 -0.96 11.66 -9.94
CA VAL A 58 -0.91 10.52 -9.03
C VAL A 58 -1.27 10.98 -7.63
N ILE A 59 -2.16 10.24 -6.98
CA ILE A 59 -2.50 10.38 -5.57
C ILE A 59 -1.85 9.24 -4.81
N THR A 60 -0.99 9.54 -3.85
CA THR A 60 -0.37 8.54 -2.98
C THR A 60 -0.98 8.62 -1.59
N PRO A 61 -1.68 7.57 -1.13
CA PRO A 61 -2.24 7.53 0.21
C PRO A 61 -1.17 7.32 1.29
N SER A 62 -1.39 7.98 2.42
CA SER A 62 -0.58 7.87 3.64
C SER A 62 -1.48 8.02 4.87
N ALA A 63 -2.56 7.22 4.91
CA ALA A 63 -3.65 7.29 5.87
C ALA A 63 -3.33 6.76 7.27
N LYS A 64 -2.15 7.12 7.80
CA LYS A 64 -1.71 6.73 9.15
C LYS A 64 -2.71 7.24 10.19
N GLY A 65 -3.20 6.33 11.03
CA GLY A 65 -4.09 6.64 12.16
C GLY A 65 -5.54 7.01 11.82
N VAL A 66 -6.05 6.75 10.61
CA VAL A 66 -7.48 7.00 10.28
C VAL A 66 -8.39 5.98 10.99
N THR A 67 -9.00 6.37 12.11
CA THR A 67 -9.85 5.49 12.95
C THR A 67 -11.34 5.58 12.62
N THR A 68 -11.75 6.59 11.85
CA THR A 68 -13.12 6.77 11.36
C THR A 68 -13.10 7.00 9.86
N GLN A 69 -14.22 6.75 9.18
CA GLN A 69 -14.31 7.00 7.74
C GLN A 69 -14.14 8.50 7.46
N GLN A 70 -13.23 8.84 6.56
CA GLN A 70 -12.94 10.23 6.19
C GLN A 70 -13.07 10.43 4.69
N GLN A 71 -13.35 11.66 4.27
CA GLN A 71 -13.45 12.02 2.85
C GLN A 71 -12.53 13.17 2.49
N ALA A 72 -12.03 13.11 1.26
CA ALA A 72 -11.32 14.20 0.60
C ALA A 72 -11.93 14.44 -0.79
N LYS A 73 -11.79 15.67 -1.27
CA LYS A 73 -12.17 16.06 -2.62
C LYS A 73 -10.94 16.57 -3.34
N LEU A 74 -10.68 16.01 -4.52
CA LEU A 74 -9.75 16.57 -5.49
C LEU A 74 -10.55 17.43 -6.46
N SER A 75 -10.35 18.73 -6.38
CA SER A 75 -10.95 19.71 -7.28
C SER A 75 -9.93 20.22 -8.29
N VAL A 76 -10.43 20.61 -9.45
CA VAL A 76 -9.65 21.17 -10.55
C VAL A 76 -10.11 22.59 -10.78
N THR A 77 -9.18 23.51 -11.01
CA THR A 77 -9.48 24.87 -11.47
C THR A 77 -8.62 25.21 -12.67
N SER A 78 -9.15 25.99 -13.61
CA SER A 78 -8.42 26.46 -14.79
C SER A 78 -8.54 27.97 -14.91
N SER A 79 -7.45 28.61 -15.31
CA SER A 79 -7.45 30.02 -15.74
C SER A 79 -7.67 30.18 -17.25
N ALA A 80 -7.72 29.08 -18.01
CA ALA A 80 -7.91 29.12 -19.45
C ALA A 80 -9.37 29.42 -19.82
N SER A 81 -9.55 30.32 -20.79
CA SER A 81 -10.88 30.80 -21.19
C SER A 81 -11.74 29.71 -21.84
N GLY A 82 -13.02 29.69 -21.46
CA GLY A 82 -14.02 28.77 -22.02
C GLY A 82 -13.94 27.33 -21.51
N LEU A 83 -13.12 27.05 -20.48
CA LEU A 83 -13.11 25.77 -19.80
C LEU A 83 -14.00 25.81 -18.56
N MET A 84 -14.90 24.84 -18.46
CA MET A 84 -15.72 24.58 -17.28
C MET A 84 -15.33 23.23 -16.69
N VAL A 85 -15.32 23.15 -15.37
CA VAL A 85 -15.01 21.92 -14.64
C VAL A 85 -16.32 21.20 -14.36
N GLU A 86 -16.42 19.94 -14.78
CA GLU A 86 -17.65 19.14 -14.65
C GLU A 86 -17.92 18.66 -13.21
N GLY A 87 -16.88 18.55 -12.37
CA GLY A 87 -17.03 18.22 -10.97
C GLY A 87 -15.73 17.83 -10.27
N ASP A 88 -15.85 17.51 -8.99
CA ASP A 88 -14.75 17.07 -8.13
C ASP A 88 -14.69 15.54 -8.04
N LEU A 89 -13.49 14.99 -7.91
CA LEU A 89 -13.30 13.59 -7.55
C LEU A 89 -13.42 13.44 -6.03
N THR A 90 -14.43 12.68 -5.58
CA THR A 90 -14.56 12.30 -4.17
C THR A 90 -13.73 11.05 -3.86
N ILE A 91 -12.92 11.15 -2.81
CA ILE A 91 -12.05 10.10 -2.30
C ILE A 91 -12.49 9.80 -0.88
N THR A 92 -12.71 8.51 -0.59
CA THR A 92 -13.16 8.04 0.71
C THR A 92 -12.08 7.11 1.27
N ILE A 93 -11.57 7.45 2.45
CA ILE A 93 -10.65 6.61 3.20
C ILE A 93 -11.47 5.83 4.23
N SER A 94 -11.48 4.51 4.08
CA SER A 94 -12.06 3.61 5.06
C SER A 94 -11.14 3.53 6.28
N PRO A 95 -11.68 3.52 7.51
CA PRO A 95 -10.88 3.47 8.71
C PRO A 95 -10.05 2.20 8.79
N PHE A 96 -9.07 2.21 9.69
CA PHE A 96 -8.42 0.99 10.11
C PHE A 96 -9.47 -0.01 10.60
N PRO A 97 -9.49 -1.23 10.06
CA PRO A 97 -10.37 -2.28 10.58
C PRO A 97 -10.08 -2.50 12.07
N VAL A 98 -11.13 -2.76 12.85
CA VAL A 98 -11.00 -3.21 14.23
C VAL A 98 -10.99 -4.72 14.22
N TRP A 99 -9.94 -5.33 14.76
CA TRP A 99 -9.92 -6.77 14.95
C TRP A 99 -10.96 -7.18 15.99
N THR A 100 -11.76 -8.19 15.67
CA THR A 100 -12.78 -8.73 16.58
C THR A 100 -12.57 -10.25 16.66
N PRO A 101 -12.38 -10.82 17.86
CA PRO A 101 -12.24 -12.27 18.01
C PRO A 101 -13.54 -12.99 17.63
N THR A 102 -13.40 -14.20 17.10
CA THR A 102 -14.52 -15.15 17.02
C THR A 102 -14.98 -15.57 18.42
N ALA A 103 -16.19 -16.13 18.54
CA ALA A 103 -16.69 -16.63 19.82
C ALA A 103 -15.77 -17.69 20.46
N ALA A 104 -15.14 -18.55 19.65
CA ALA A 104 -14.19 -19.55 20.13
C ALA A 104 -12.89 -18.91 20.64
N GLN A 105 -12.34 -17.94 19.90
CA GLN A 105 -11.17 -17.19 20.35
C GLN A 105 -11.48 -16.39 21.62
N GLN A 106 -12.68 -15.80 21.72
CA GLN A 106 -13.10 -15.07 22.91
C GLN A 106 -13.13 -15.97 24.15
N ALA A 107 -13.67 -17.18 24.03
CA ALA A 107 -13.67 -18.15 25.13
C ALA A 107 -12.24 -18.52 25.59
N LEU A 108 -11.30 -18.67 24.65
CA LEU A 108 -9.89 -18.89 24.98
C LEU A 108 -9.27 -17.68 25.67
N ILE A 109 -9.51 -16.46 25.17
CA ILE A 109 -9.02 -15.20 25.74
C ILE A 109 -9.50 -15.05 27.19
N ASP A 110 -10.78 -15.32 27.44
CA ASP A 110 -11.34 -15.26 28.80
C ASP A 110 -10.75 -16.35 29.71
N GLY A 111 -10.52 -17.55 29.18
CA GLY A 111 -9.83 -18.64 29.87
C GLY A 111 -8.39 -18.29 30.26
N TYR A 112 -7.63 -17.67 29.36
CA TYR A 112 -6.28 -17.17 29.66
C TYR A 112 -6.30 -16.07 30.72
N ARG A 113 -7.25 -15.13 30.61
CA ARG A 113 -7.41 -14.05 31.61
C ARG A 113 -7.67 -14.61 33.00
N ALA A 114 -8.51 -15.65 33.11
CA ALA A 114 -8.75 -16.35 34.38
C ALA A 114 -7.50 -17.04 34.95
N LYS A 115 -6.54 -17.42 34.09
CA LYS A 115 -5.22 -17.97 34.46
C LYS A 115 -4.15 -16.87 34.67
N GLY A 116 -4.51 -15.60 34.60
CA GLY A 116 -3.59 -14.47 34.79
C GLY A 116 -2.80 -14.06 33.54
N ILE A 117 -3.16 -14.57 32.36
CA ILE A 117 -2.56 -14.19 31.07
C ILE A 117 -3.50 -13.22 30.37
N ASP A 118 -3.15 -11.93 30.35
CA ASP A 118 -3.92 -10.91 29.65
C ASP A 118 -3.36 -10.63 28.25
N LEU A 119 -4.16 -10.95 27.22
CA LEU A 119 -3.78 -10.75 25.83
C LEU A 119 -4.30 -9.43 25.23
N SER A 120 -5.04 -8.62 26.00
CA SER A 120 -5.70 -7.41 25.45
C SER A 120 -4.74 -6.36 24.92
N THR A 121 -3.49 -6.34 25.40
CA THR A 121 -2.45 -5.41 24.95
C THR A 121 -1.70 -5.90 23.72
N ILE A 122 -1.84 -7.19 23.38
CA ILE A 122 -1.09 -7.84 22.30
C ILE A 122 -1.97 -8.10 21.08
N LEU A 123 -3.25 -8.40 21.29
CA LEU A 123 -4.16 -8.69 20.19
C LEU A 123 -4.66 -7.41 19.51
N GLY A 124 -4.90 -7.50 18.20
CA GLY A 124 -5.38 -6.41 17.37
C GLY A 124 -4.30 -5.76 16.52
N TYR A 125 -4.63 -4.57 16.00
CA TYR A 125 -3.74 -3.82 15.12
C TYR A 125 -2.72 -3.00 15.90
N HIS A 126 -1.48 -3.03 15.44
CA HIS A 126 -0.35 -2.33 16.03
C HIS A 126 0.40 -1.51 15.00
N THR A 127 0.94 -0.38 15.44
CA THR A 127 1.91 0.40 14.66
C THR A 127 3.31 -0.06 15.04
N VAL A 128 4.11 -0.38 14.02
CA VAL A 128 5.48 -0.88 14.17
C VAL A 128 6.45 0.14 13.60
N GLU A 129 7.52 0.39 14.36
CA GLU A 129 8.69 1.16 13.97
C GLU A 129 9.92 0.25 14.14
N GLY A 130 10.90 0.39 13.27
CA GLY A 130 12.11 -0.42 13.37
C GLY A 130 13.11 -0.17 12.26
N THR A 131 14.19 -0.95 12.28
CA THR A 131 15.21 -0.98 11.24
C THR A 131 15.59 -2.41 10.91
N VAL A 132 15.88 -2.64 9.63
CA VAL A 132 16.43 -3.90 9.13
C VAL A 132 17.82 -3.60 8.59
N ASP A 133 18.83 -4.20 9.21
CA ASP A 133 20.19 -4.17 8.68
C ASP A 133 20.33 -5.25 7.62
N TRP A 134 20.50 -4.79 6.38
CA TRP A 134 20.63 -5.62 5.20
C TRP A 134 22.11 -5.74 4.83
N ALA A 135 22.61 -6.97 4.70
CA ALA A 135 24.01 -7.22 4.40
C ALA A 135 24.38 -6.99 2.92
N GLY A 136 23.38 -6.97 2.02
CA GLY A 136 23.62 -7.01 0.58
C GLY A 136 23.76 -8.44 0.06
N PHE A 137 23.31 -8.67 -1.17
CA PHE A 137 23.77 -9.83 -1.93
C PHE A 137 25.06 -9.51 -2.68
N THR A 138 26.06 -10.38 -2.58
CA THR A 138 27.35 -10.19 -3.24
C THR A 138 27.36 -10.64 -4.70
N ASP A 139 26.32 -11.33 -5.16
CA ASP A 139 26.24 -11.89 -6.51
C ASP A 139 25.69 -10.88 -7.54
N TYR A 140 26.13 -11.02 -8.79
CA TYR A 140 25.66 -10.23 -9.91
C TYR A 140 24.27 -10.66 -10.39
N ASP A 141 23.79 -11.81 -9.93
CA ASP A 141 22.48 -12.38 -10.30
C ASP A 141 21.28 -11.71 -9.62
N TYR A 142 21.45 -10.59 -8.91
CA TYR A 142 20.35 -9.91 -8.20
C TYR A 142 20.12 -8.48 -8.70
N GLY A 143 18.92 -7.93 -8.53
CA GLY A 143 18.61 -6.53 -8.80
C GLY A 143 19.56 -5.58 -8.06
N THR A 144 19.92 -4.45 -8.68
CA THR A 144 20.95 -3.52 -8.18
C THR A 144 20.66 -2.99 -6.78
N ASP A 145 19.38 -2.77 -6.48
CA ASP A 145 18.89 -2.12 -5.26
C ASP A 145 19.02 -2.97 -3.99
N ILE A 146 19.36 -4.25 -4.12
CA ILE A 146 19.52 -5.20 -3.01
C ILE A 146 20.94 -5.78 -2.89
N ARG A 147 21.89 -5.35 -3.76
CA ARG A 147 23.28 -5.82 -3.69
C ARG A 147 24.09 -5.16 -2.59
N SER A 148 23.82 -3.89 -2.32
CA SER A 148 24.61 -3.13 -1.35
C SER A 148 24.10 -3.33 0.07
N LYS A 149 25.04 -3.33 1.02
CA LYS A 149 24.71 -3.20 2.44
C LYS A 149 23.87 -1.94 2.66
N ALA A 150 22.78 -2.07 3.39
CA ALA A 150 21.87 -0.96 3.67
C ALA A 150 21.23 -1.13 5.04
N THR A 151 20.70 -0.04 5.59
CA THR A 151 19.76 -0.08 6.71
C THR A 151 18.43 0.45 6.21
N TRP A 152 17.40 -0.39 6.24
CA TRP A 152 16.06 -0.01 5.82
C TRP A 152 15.19 0.28 7.03
N ARG A 153 14.43 1.36 6.97
CA ARG A 153 13.60 1.80 8.07
C ARG A 153 12.16 1.32 7.88
N ILE A 154 11.60 0.74 8.92
CA ILE A 154 10.16 0.46 9.05
C ILE A 154 9.59 1.67 9.78
N SER A 155 8.70 2.42 9.12
CA SER A 155 8.13 3.65 9.70
C SER A 155 6.62 3.71 9.64
N GLY A 156 6.02 3.47 10.80
CA GLY A 156 4.59 3.53 11.05
C GLY A 156 3.84 2.44 10.30
N ALA A 157 4.44 1.25 10.20
CA ALA A 157 3.85 0.12 9.50
C ALA A 157 2.75 -0.50 10.35
N THR A 158 1.61 -0.80 9.74
CA THR A 158 0.51 -1.46 10.45
C THR A 158 0.67 -2.97 10.42
N MET A 159 0.56 -3.62 11.56
CA MET A 159 0.59 -5.08 11.76
C MET A 159 -0.71 -5.55 12.43
N LEU A 160 -1.17 -6.77 12.15
CA LEU A 160 -2.27 -7.42 12.88
C LEU A 160 -1.76 -8.63 13.66
N VAL A 161 -2.07 -8.68 14.96
CA VAL A 161 -1.84 -9.85 15.81
C VAL A 161 -3.19 -10.42 16.26
N GLU A 162 -3.35 -11.72 16.07
CA GLU A 162 -4.57 -12.46 16.40
C GLU A 162 -4.23 -13.68 17.26
N LEU A 163 -5.25 -14.25 17.87
CA LEU A 163 -5.14 -15.58 18.45
C LEU A 163 -5.18 -16.61 17.31
N SER A 164 -4.16 -17.46 17.22
CA SER A 164 -4.04 -18.50 16.20
C SER A 164 -5.10 -19.59 16.37
N ASP A 165 -5.51 -20.23 15.27
CA ASP A 165 -6.35 -21.43 15.30
C ASP A 165 -5.66 -22.64 15.96
N ARG A 166 -4.35 -22.52 16.24
CA ARG A 166 -3.55 -23.50 16.99
C ARG A 166 -3.54 -23.25 18.51
N ALA A 167 -4.16 -22.17 18.97
CA ALA A 167 -4.24 -21.86 20.39
C ALA A 167 -5.13 -22.88 21.10
N THR A 168 -4.73 -23.29 22.30
CA THR A 168 -5.46 -24.24 23.14
C THR A 168 -5.66 -23.66 24.53
N ALA A 169 -6.59 -24.18 25.33
CA ALA A 169 -6.86 -23.65 26.67
C ALA A 169 -5.62 -23.48 27.56
N ASP A 170 -4.56 -24.25 27.34
CA ASP A 170 -3.31 -24.22 28.12
C ASP A 170 -2.14 -23.53 27.39
N GLN A 171 -2.25 -23.31 26.08
CA GLN A 171 -1.17 -22.74 25.27
C GLN A 171 -1.70 -21.63 24.35
N PRO A 172 -1.52 -20.36 24.72
CA PRO A 172 -1.76 -19.26 23.79
C PRO A 172 -0.77 -19.33 22.63
N VAL A 173 -1.30 -19.28 21.42
CA VAL A 173 -0.49 -19.19 20.19
C VAL A 173 -0.96 -17.95 19.45
N LEU A 174 -0.03 -17.03 19.18
CA LEU A 174 -0.28 -15.79 18.48
C LEU A 174 0.01 -15.96 16.99
N LYS A 175 -0.79 -15.28 16.16
CA LYS A 175 -0.61 -15.22 14.71
C LYS A 175 -0.51 -13.75 14.30
N PHE A 176 0.59 -13.42 13.65
CA PHE A 176 0.85 -12.11 13.06
C PHE A 176 0.30 -12.19 11.63
N SER A 177 -1.01 -12.00 11.46
CA SER A 177 -1.72 -12.37 10.23
C SER A 177 -1.63 -11.32 9.14
N TYR A 178 -1.23 -10.10 9.47
CA TYR A 178 -0.99 -9.03 8.51
C TYR A 178 0.31 -8.30 8.82
N ASN A 179 1.14 -8.15 7.78
CA ASN A 179 2.36 -7.37 7.78
C ASN A 179 3.20 -7.63 9.04
N ALA A 180 3.51 -8.91 9.28
CA ALA A 180 4.20 -9.33 10.48
C ALA A 180 5.49 -8.51 10.65
N LEU A 181 5.60 -7.86 11.82
CA LEU A 181 6.70 -6.98 12.20
C LEU A 181 6.94 -5.79 11.25
N GLY A 182 5.98 -5.44 10.40
CA GLY A 182 6.12 -4.36 9.42
C GLY A 182 6.98 -4.71 8.21
N LEU A 183 7.23 -6.00 7.95
CA LEU A 183 8.23 -6.46 6.98
C LEU A 183 7.72 -6.60 5.53
N ASN A 184 6.44 -6.35 5.23
CA ASN A 184 5.89 -6.53 3.88
C ASN A 184 6.69 -5.76 2.82
N ASP A 185 6.94 -4.47 3.03
CA ASP A 185 7.65 -3.64 2.06
C ASP A 185 9.10 -4.09 1.88
N ILE A 186 9.74 -4.56 2.96
CA ILE A 186 11.11 -5.07 2.94
C ILE A 186 11.18 -6.36 2.12
N TYR A 187 10.32 -7.33 2.42
CA TYR A 187 10.30 -8.59 1.68
C TYR A 187 9.81 -8.41 0.24
N LYS A 188 8.90 -7.47 -0.03
CA LYS A 188 8.49 -7.13 -1.39
C LYS A 188 9.67 -6.52 -2.17
N LYS A 189 10.41 -5.59 -1.57
CA LYS A 189 11.64 -5.03 -2.17
C LYS A 189 12.66 -6.13 -2.50
N LEU A 190 12.86 -7.07 -1.58
CA LEU A 190 13.73 -8.23 -1.82
C LEU A 190 13.19 -9.06 -2.99
N TRP A 191 11.92 -9.48 -2.93
CA TRP A 191 11.26 -10.27 -3.97
C TRP A 191 11.37 -9.63 -5.35
N ASP A 192 11.13 -8.32 -5.45
CA ASP A 192 11.21 -7.59 -6.72
C ASP A 192 12.65 -7.55 -7.24
N GLY A 193 13.62 -7.31 -6.36
CA GLY A 193 15.04 -7.41 -6.68
C GLY A 193 15.48 -8.82 -7.13
N TYR A 194 14.81 -9.88 -6.67
CA TYR A 194 15.04 -11.25 -7.16
C TYR A 194 14.39 -11.52 -8.52
N THR A 195 13.28 -10.83 -8.81
CA THR A 195 12.37 -11.17 -9.91
C THR A 195 12.30 -10.04 -10.94
N VAL A 196 11.32 -9.15 -10.81
CA VAL A 196 10.93 -8.19 -11.84
C VAL A 196 11.97 -7.08 -12.06
N ASP A 197 12.78 -6.76 -11.06
CA ASP A 197 13.86 -5.77 -11.17
C ASP A 197 15.19 -6.40 -11.60
N ASN A 198 15.26 -7.74 -11.65
CA ASN A 198 16.40 -8.46 -12.16
C ASN A 198 16.32 -8.61 -13.69
N LEU A 199 16.55 -7.50 -14.40
CA LEU A 199 16.38 -7.43 -15.85
C LEU A 199 17.22 -8.44 -16.63
N LEU A 200 18.35 -8.88 -16.06
CA LEU A 200 19.20 -9.92 -16.65
C LEU A 200 18.46 -11.24 -16.80
N TYR A 201 17.55 -11.58 -15.88
CA TYR A 201 16.80 -12.84 -15.90
C TYR A 201 15.34 -12.64 -16.29
N PHE A 202 14.71 -11.55 -15.85
CA PHE A 202 13.30 -11.26 -16.09
C PHE A 202 12.91 -11.28 -17.58
N TYR A 203 13.80 -10.78 -18.46
CA TYR A 203 13.59 -10.81 -19.91
C TYR A 203 14.46 -11.84 -20.66
N ALA A 204 15.36 -12.54 -19.97
CA ALA A 204 16.27 -13.51 -20.59
C ALA A 204 15.84 -14.97 -20.45
N GLU A 205 14.90 -15.28 -19.53
CA GLU A 205 14.19 -16.55 -19.63
C GLU A 205 13.48 -16.62 -20.98
N GLY A 206 13.66 -17.73 -21.70
CA GLY A 206 13.35 -17.85 -23.13
C GLY A 206 11.91 -17.50 -23.54
N THR A 207 11.60 -17.70 -24.82
CA THR A 207 10.31 -17.34 -25.43
C THR A 207 9.08 -17.79 -24.64
N SER A 208 9.13 -18.94 -23.96
CA SER A 208 8.03 -19.46 -23.14
C SER A 208 7.65 -18.57 -21.95
N SER A 209 8.62 -18.03 -21.20
CA SER A 209 8.31 -17.18 -20.04
C SER A 209 7.67 -15.87 -20.53
N LEU A 210 8.20 -15.27 -21.59
CA LEU A 210 7.63 -14.06 -22.22
C LEU A 210 6.22 -14.28 -22.79
N GLU A 211 5.94 -15.46 -23.34
CA GLU A 211 4.60 -15.83 -23.83
C GLU A 211 3.59 -15.96 -22.69
N VAL A 212 3.97 -16.59 -21.58
CA VAL A 212 3.13 -16.67 -20.38
C VAL A 212 2.85 -15.28 -19.82
N MET A 213 3.88 -14.43 -19.66
CA MET A 213 3.71 -13.06 -19.17
C MET A 213 2.75 -12.24 -20.04
N LYS A 214 2.90 -12.34 -21.38
CA LYS A 214 1.97 -11.71 -22.32
C LYS A 214 0.56 -12.27 -22.20
N ALA A 215 0.40 -13.58 -22.07
CA ALA A 215 -0.91 -14.24 -21.99
C ALA A 215 -1.70 -13.82 -20.74
N ILE A 216 -1.01 -13.57 -19.61
CA ILE A 216 -1.63 -13.12 -18.37
C ILE A 216 -1.57 -11.59 -18.17
N ASN A 217 -1.05 -10.85 -19.15
CA ASN A 217 -0.84 -9.40 -19.08
C ASN A 217 -0.05 -8.97 -17.83
N TRP A 218 0.96 -9.75 -17.44
CA TRP A 218 1.85 -9.44 -16.33
C TRP A 218 3.09 -8.73 -16.83
N THR A 219 3.48 -7.69 -16.08
CA THR A 219 4.57 -6.77 -16.37
C THR A 219 5.26 -6.41 -15.06
N GLN A 220 6.47 -5.84 -15.12
CA GLN A 220 7.17 -5.30 -13.94
C GLN A 220 6.34 -4.28 -13.13
N SER A 221 5.36 -3.62 -13.77
CA SER A 221 4.49 -2.63 -13.14
C SER A 221 3.11 -3.18 -12.74
N SER A 222 2.89 -4.48 -12.85
CA SER A 222 1.62 -5.09 -12.46
C SER A 222 1.40 -4.99 -10.96
N ALA A 223 0.16 -4.69 -10.57
CA ALA A 223 -0.19 -4.59 -9.16
C ALA A 223 -0.25 -5.98 -8.51
N GLU A 224 0.40 -6.14 -7.37
CA GLU A 224 0.47 -7.40 -6.62
C GLU A 224 0.14 -7.17 -5.15
N THR A 225 -0.46 -8.17 -4.51
CA THR A 225 -0.68 -8.18 -3.05
C THR A 225 0.34 -9.09 -2.39
N PHE A 226 1.08 -8.56 -1.42
CA PHE A 226 2.10 -9.30 -0.68
C PHE A 226 1.84 -9.18 0.83
N ASN A 227 1.91 -10.30 1.56
CA ASN A 227 1.69 -10.31 3.00
C ASN A 227 2.55 -11.36 3.71
N VAL A 228 3.31 -10.92 4.72
CA VAL A 228 4.09 -11.76 5.62
C VAL A 228 3.24 -12.18 6.80
N VAL A 229 3.24 -13.48 7.09
CA VAL A 229 2.54 -14.08 8.23
C VAL A 229 3.54 -14.83 9.11
N LEU A 230 3.46 -14.63 10.43
CA LEU A 230 4.25 -15.38 11.42
C LEU A 230 3.32 -16.02 12.46
N ILE A 231 3.70 -17.20 12.96
CA ILE A 231 3.01 -17.87 14.06
C ILE A 231 4.01 -18.05 15.19
N MET A 232 3.65 -17.62 16.40
CA MET A 232 4.50 -17.65 17.57
C MET A 232 3.76 -18.32 18.73
N SER A 233 4.40 -19.28 19.39
CA SER A 233 3.92 -19.84 20.65
C SER A 233 4.46 -19.01 21.81
N VAL A 234 3.59 -18.64 22.75
CA VAL A 234 3.94 -17.87 23.96
C VAL A 234 4.03 -18.80 25.15
#